data_AF-A0A0B9AP01-F1
#
_entry.id   AF-A0A0B9AP01-F1
#
_cell.length_a   1.000
_cell.length_b   1.000
_cell.length_c   1.000
_cell.angle_alpha   90.00
_cell.angle_beta   90.00
_cell.angle_gamma   90.00
#
_symmetry.space_group_name_H-M   'P 1'
#
loop_
_entity.id
_entity.type
_entity.pdbx_description
1 polymer ?
#
loop_
_entity_poly.entity_id
_entity_poly.type
_entity_poly.pdbx_seq_one_letter_code
_entity_poly.pdbx_strand_id
1 'polypeptide(L)'
;MDVHEGLVENVRLIAAGRIAPYLAVWGQILREGTEQPLDFSAQNSAGRLTVTAAGATAGTVRNLSQQVASALHRVTAPGGGEYVHSDPHVPIQYDTSVTPPRFYQPLSFTFAQP
;
A
#
# COMPACT_ATOMS: atom_id res chain seq x y z
N MET A 1 2.40 -11.67 8.92
CA MET A 1 1.61 -11.04 7.85
C MET A 1 2.57 -10.89 6.70
N ASP A 2 2.18 -11.31 5.51
CA ASP A 2 3.10 -11.34 4.37
C ASP A 2 3.03 -9.98 3.66
N VAL A 3 4.18 -9.44 3.25
CA VAL A 3 4.27 -8.15 2.55
C VAL A 3 4.95 -8.40 1.22
N HIS A 4 4.31 -7.96 0.15
CA HIS A 4 4.75 -8.15 -1.22
C HIS A 4 4.96 -6.80 -1.89
N GLU A 5 5.94 -6.72 -2.77
CA GLU A 5 6.14 -5.58 -3.65
C GLU A 5 5.39 -5.82 -4.96
N GLY A 6 4.47 -4.92 -5.31
CA GLY A 6 3.70 -4.96 -6.54
C GLY A 6 2.77 -6.17 -6.65
N LEU A 7 2.89 -6.88 -7.78
CA LEU A 7 2.01 -7.98 -8.14
C LEU A 7 2.21 -9.19 -7.21
N VAL A 8 1.11 -9.78 -6.74
CA VAL A 8 1.15 -10.96 -5.87
C VAL A 8 0.67 -12.19 -6.64
N GLU A 9 1.62 -13.01 -7.06
CA GLU A 9 1.35 -14.24 -7.84
C GLU A 9 1.08 -15.46 -6.95
N ASN A 10 1.77 -15.54 -5.79
CA ASN A 10 1.66 -16.67 -4.88
C ASN A 10 1.23 -16.18 -3.49
N VAL A 11 -0.03 -16.45 -3.13
CA VAL A 11 -0.58 -16.11 -1.82
C VAL A 11 -0.48 -17.31 -0.91
N ARG A 12 0.07 -17.12 0.29
CA ARG A 12 0.09 -18.17 1.31
C ARG A 12 -1.34 -18.55 1.70
N LEU A 13 -1.61 -19.84 1.81
CA LEU A 13 -2.90 -20.34 2.30
C LEU A 13 -2.80 -20.69 3.80
N ILE A 14 -3.88 -20.41 4.53
CA ILE A 14 -4.07 -20.88 5.91
C ILE A 14 -4.85 -22.21 5.90
N ALA A 15 -4.94 -22.84 7.06
CA ALA A 15 -5.79 -24.00 7.26
C ALA A 15 -7.22 -23.73 6.72
N ALA A 16 -7.81 -24.74 6.08
CA ALA A 16 -9.06 -24.66 5.32
C ALA A 16 -9.01 -23.95 3.95
N GLY A 17 -7.83 -23.80 3.34
CA GLY A 17 -7.70 -23.34 1.94
C GLY A 17 -8.02 -21.86 1.71
N ARG A 18 -8.14 -21.09 2.79
CA ARG A 18 -8.36 -19.64 2.73
C ARG A 18 -7.03 -18.92 2.54
N ILE A 19 -7.04 -17.74 1.93
CA ILE A 19 -5.83 -16.94 1.83
C ILE A 19 -5.41 -16.39 3.21
N ALA A 20 -4.10 -16.38 3.46
CA ALA A 20 -3.52 -15.65 4.58
C ALA A 20 -3.63 -14.14 4.32
N PRO A 21 -3.75 -13.31 5.37
CA PRO A 21 -3.75 -11.86 5.20
C PRO A 21 -2.37 -11.36 4.78
N TYR A 22 -2.36 -10.47 3.78
CA TYR A 22 -1.13 -9.90 3.24
C TYR A 22 -1.33 -8.44 2.80
N LEU A 23 -0.19 -7.76 2.59
CA LEU A 23 -0.11 -6.42 2.02
C LEU A 23 0.62 -6.48 0.68
N ALA A 24 0.11 -5.78 -0.32
CA ALA A 24 0.82 -5.51 -1.57
C ALA A 24 1.16 -4.02 -1.64
N VAL A 25 2.44 -3.70 -1.67
CA VAL A 25 2.95 -2.34 -1.75
C VAL A 25 3.27 -2.05 -3.20
N TRP A 26 2.49 -1.19 -3.84
CA TRP A 26 2.73 -0.78 -5.21
C TRP A 26 3.79 0.32 -5.19
N GLY A 27 4.90 0.07 -5.90
CA GLY A 27 6.07 0.92 -5.90
C GLY A 27 5.75 2.38 -6.20
N GLN A 28 6.55 3.28 -5.62
CA GLN A 28 6.46 4.71 -5.88
C GLN A 28 7.07 5.02 -7.25
N ILE A 29 6.31 5.71 -8.10
CA ILE A 29 6.95 6.53 -9.12
C ILE A 29 7.52 7.73 -8.36
N LEU A 30 8.85 7.78 -8.23
CA LEU A 30 9.54 8.98 -7.80
C LEU A 30 9.12 10.11 -8.75
N ARG A 31 8.81 11.31 -8.22
CA ARG A 31 8.55 12.45 -9.11
C ARG A 31 9.82 12.76 -9.89
N GLU A 32 9.86 12.36 -11.16
CA GLU A 32 10.77 12.93 -12.15
C GLU A 32 10.21 14.31 -12.51
N GLY A 33 10.80 15.38 -11.97
CA GLY A 33 10.53 16.74 -12.44
C GLY A 33 11.13 16.95 -13.83
N THR A 34 10.58 17.88 -14.62
CA THR A 34 11.13 18.28 -15.94
C THR A 34 12.54 18.88 -15.86
N GLU A 35 12.97 19.29 -14.66
CA GLU A 35 14.31 19.79 -14.38
C GLU A 35 14.91 18.96 -13.25
N GLN A 36 15.60 17.88 -13.60
CA GLN A 36 16.33 17.10 -12.62
C GLN A 36 17.69 17.78 -12.39
N PRO A 37 17.99 18.31 -11.19
CA PRO A 37 19.35 18.71 -10.89
C PRO A 37 20.26 17.47 -10.99
N LEU A 38 21.44 17.62 -11.61
CA LEU A 38 22.49 16.58 -11.72
C LEU A 38 23.01 16.07 -10.35
N ASP A 39 22.49 16.62 -9.26
CA ASP A 39 22.82 16.27 -7.90
C ASP A 39 21.99 15.06 -7.45
N PHE A 40 22.60 13.88 -7.49
CA PHE A 40 22.05 12.63 -6.95
C PHE A 40 21.83 12.66 -5.42
N SER A 41 22.27 13.71 -4.73
CA SER A 41 22.06 13.88 -3.28
C SER A 41 20.79 14.66 -2.92
N ALA A 42 20.11 15.30 -3.88
CA ALA A 42 18.81 15.90 -3.66
C ALA A 42 17.77 14.78 -3.43
N GLN A 43 17.34 14.61 -2.18
CA GLN A 43 16.36 13.59 -1.83
C GLN A 43 15.03 13.92 -2.52
N ASN A 44 14.71 13.14 -3.56
CA ASN A 44 13.46 13.27 -4.30
C ASN A 44 12.26 13.26 -3.34
N SER A 45 11.34 14.20 -3.54
CA SER A 45 10.06 14.21 -2.84
C SER A 45 9.34 12.88 -3.11
N ALA A 46 9.06 12.14 -2.04
CA ALA A 46 8.38 10.86 -2.11
C ALA A 46 7.07 11.00 -2.93
N GLY A 47 6.83 10.06 -3.83
CA GLY A 47 5.62 10.02 -4.65
C GLY A 47 4.40 9.50 -3.87
N ARG A 48 3.27 9.32 -4.58
CA ARG A 48 2.10 8.62 -4.01
C ARG A 48 2.46 7.16 -3.74
N LEU A 49 2.21 6.70 -2.52
CA LEU A 49 2.31 5.30 -2.12
C LEU A 49 0.92 4.67 -2.16
N THR A 50 0.82 3.51 -2.78
CA THR A 50 -0.44 2.73 -2.81
C THR A 50 -0.20 1.39 -2.16
N VAL A 51 -1.01 1.06 -1.16
CA VAL A 51 -0.93 -0.22 -0.43
C VAL A 51 -2.26 -0.93 -0.57
N THR A 52 -2.26 -2.18 -0.98
CA THR A 52 -3.46 -3.02 -1.01
C THR A 52 -3.42 -3.99 0.15
N ALA A 53 -4.41 -3.88 1.05
CA ALA A 53 -4.63 -4.88 2.07
C ALA A 53 -5.56 -5.96 1.53
N ALA A 54 -5.21 -7.23 1.74
CA ALA A 54 -6.00 -8.35 1.23
C ALA A 54 -6.09 -9.50 2.24
N GLY A 55 -7.18 -10.28 2.16
CA GLY A 55 -7.42 -11.38 3.09
C GLY A 55 -8.73 -12.13 2.82
N ALA A 56 -8.96 -13.19 3.61
CA ALA A 56 -10.07 -14.11 3.42
C ALA A 56 -11.44 -13.56 3.85
N THR A 57 -11.49 -12.48 4.65
CA THR A 57 -12.73 -11.86 5.10
C THR A 57 -12.63 -10.34 5.06
N ALA A 58 -13.76 -9.66 4.87
CA ALA A 58 -13.82 -8.20 4.94
C ALA A 58 -13.40 -7.66 6.31
N GLY A 59 -13.71 -8.36 7.41
CA GLY A 59 -13.28 -7.95 8.76
C GLY A 59 -11.76 -7.95 8.92
N THR A 60 -11.09 -8.96 8.37
CA THR A 60 -9.63 -9.02 8.36
C THR A 60 -9.02 -7.88 7.55
N VAL A 61 -9.54 -7.62 6.35
CA VAL A 61 -9.06 -6.53 5.48
C VAL A 61 -9.28 -5.17 6.12
N ARG A 62 -10.43 -4.94 6.78
CA ARG A 62 -10.71 -3.71 7.53
C ARG A 62 -9.66 -3.48 8.63
N ASN A 63 -9.40 -4.50 9.45
CA ASN A 63 -8.44 -4.38 10.54
C ASN A 63 -7.01 -4.14 10.02
N LEU A 64 -6.60 -4.83 8.96
CA LEU A 64 -5.31 -4.55 8.30
C LEU A 64 -5.25 -3.12 7.78
N SER A 65 -6.31 -2.65 7.12
CA SER A 65 -6.32 -1.32 6.51
C SER A 65 -6.20 -0.22 7.55
N GLN A 66 -6.87 -0.37 8.69
CA GLN A 66 -6.74 0.55 9.82
C GLN A 66 -5.32 0.52 10.43
N GLN A 67 -4.72 -0.67 10.55
CA GLN A 67 -3.34 -0.79 11.04
C GLN A 67 -2.34 -0.13 10.08
N VAL A 68 -2.49 -0.33 8.76
CA VAL A 68 -1.64 0.31 7.75
C VAL A 68 -1.81 1.83 7.78
N ALA A 69 -3.06 2.31 7.83
CA ALA A 69 -3.32 3.74 7.90
C ALA A 69 -2.71 4.37 9.16
N SER A 70 -2.85 3.72 10.32
CA SER A 70 -2.24 4.17 11.58
C SER A 70 -0.71 4.12 11.51
N ALA A 71 -0.15 3.04 10.98
CA ALA A 71 1.29 2.84 10.89
C ALA A 71 1.96 3.80 9.92
N LEU A 72 1.28 4.25 8.86
CA LEU A 72 1.82 5.20 7.88
C LEU A 72 1.47 6.65 8.18
N HIS A 73 0.53 6.92 9.10
CA HIS A 73 0.17 8.27 9.47
C HIS A 73 1.37 8.95 10.16
N ARG A 74 1.90 10.00 9.51
CA ARG A 74 3.05 10.79 10.02
C ARG A 74 4.37 10.02 10.08
N VAL A 75 4.53 8.98 9.25
CA VAL A 75 5.84 8.38 9.05
C VAL A 75 6.69 9.32 8.23
N THR A 76 7.83 9.70 8.78
CA THR A 76 8.83 10.51 8.08
C THR A 76 9.39 9.73 6.90
N ALA A 77 9.21 10.25 5.69
CA ALA A 77 9.83 9.63 4.51
C ALA A 77 11.30 10.08 4.39
N PRO A 78 12.18 9.23 3.81
CA PRO A 78 13.50 9.69 3.37
C PRO A 78 13.31 10.87 2.39
N GLY A 79 13.86 12.05 2.71
CA GLY A 79 13.58 13.28 1.95
C GLY A 79 12.93 14.42 2.71
N GLY A 80 12.46 14.17 3.94
CA GLY A 80 11.82 15.19 4.77
C GLY A 80 10.38 15.47 4.35
N GLY A 81 9.43 15.08 5.20
CA GLY A 81 8.00 15.11 4.95
C GLY A 81 7.33 13.85 5.49
N GLU A 82 6.01 13.80 5.42
CA GLU A 82 5.20 12.73 6.01
C GLU A 82 4.25 12.12 4.99
N TYR A 83 4.00 10.81 5.09
CA TYR A 83 2.87 10.22 4.38
C TYR A 83 1.56 10.52 5.10
N VAL A 84 0.62 11.06 4.35
CA VAL A 84 -0.74 11.33 4.82
C VAL A 84 -1.70 10.51 3.97
N HIS A 85 -2.64 9.86 4.63
CA HIS A 85 -3.70 9.13 3.95
C HIS A 85 -4.50 10.10 3.06
N SER A 86 -4.64 9.75 1.78
CA SER A 86 -5.23 10.62 0.76
C SER A 86 -6.51 10.02 0.22
N ASP A 87 -7.47 10.87 -0.08
CA ASP A 87 -8.68 10.49 -0.81
C ASP A 87 -8.38 10.01 -2.26
N PRO A 88 -9.26 9.19 -2.86
CA PRO A 88 -10.55 8.73 -2.34
C PRO A 88 -10.44 7.47 -1.47
N HIS A 89 -11.30 7.39 -0.44
CA HIS A 89 -11.53 6.15 0.28
C HIS A 89 -12.24 5.12 -0.63
N VAL A 90 -11.53 4.05 -0.98
CA VAL A 90 -12.11 2.93 -1.72
C VAL A 90 -12.68 1.91 -0.72
N PRO A 91 -13.95 1.49 -0.86
CA PRO A 91 -14.52 0.48 0.02
C PRO A 91 -13.85 -0.88 -0.20
N ILE A 92 -14.01 -1.79 0.77
CA ILE A 92 -13.53 -3.18 0.63
C ILE A 92 -14.30 -3.85 -0.52
N GLN A 93 -13.57 -4.48 -1.42
CA GLN A 93 -14.10 -5.18 -2.58
C GLN A 93 -13.83 -6.68 -2.47
N TYR A 94 -14.60 -7.47 -3.21
CA TYR A 94 -14.39 -8.90 -3.36
C TYR A 94 -13.95 -9.20 -4.79
N ASP A 95 -12.83 -9.87 -4.94
CA ASP A 95 -12.17 -10.18 -6.20
C ASP A 95 -12.24 -11.69 -6.46
N THR A 96 -13.00 -12.07 -7.47
CA THR A 96 -13.12 -13.45 -7.97
C THR A 96 -12.23 -13.72 -9.18
N SER A 97 -11.49 -12.71 -9.67
CA SER A 97 -10.58 -12.88 -10.81
C SER A 97 -9.26 -13.57 -10.41
N VAL A 98 -8.97 -13.60 -9.11
CA VAL A 98 -7.83 -14.33 -8.54
C VAL A 98 -8.27 -15.59 -7.82
N THR A 99 -7.39 -16.58 -7.78
CA THR A 99 -7.63 -17.85 -7.07
C THR A 99 -6.60 -18.02 -5.94
N PRO A 100 -7.04 -18.21 -4.69
CA PRO A 100 -8.42 -18.19 -4.22
C PRO A 100 -9.02 -16.77 -4.26
N PRO A 101 -10.35 -16.63 -4.39
CA PRO A 101 -11.01 -15.33 -4.29
C PRO A 101 -10.68 -14.63 -2.99
N ARG A 102 -10.57 -13.30 -3.02
CA ARG A 102 -10.11 -12.50 -1.88
C ARG A 102 -10.97 -11.28 -1.65
N PHE A 103 -11.01 -10.83 -0.40
CA PHE A 103 -11.37 -9.45 -0.09
C PHE A 103 -10.11 -8.59 -0.19
N TYR A 104 -10.25 -7.37 -0.69
CA TYR A 104 -9.15 -6.42 -0.76
C TYR A 104 -9.61 -4.97 -0.62
N GLN A 105 -8.69 -4.11 -0.19
CA GLN A 105 -8.90 -2.67 -0.11
C GLN A 105 -7.61 -1.94 -0.52
N PRO A 106 -7.65 -1.13 -1.60
CA PRO A 106 -6.55 -0.24 -1.92
C PRO A 106 -6.59 1.00 -1.02
N LEU A 107 -5.43 1.37 -0.51
CA LEU A 107 -5.17 2.53 0.35
C LEU A 107 -4.17 3.43 -0.35
N SER A 108 -4.42 4.73 -0.30
CA SER A 108 -3.58 5.73 -0.96
C SER A 108 -2.97 6.68 0.07
N PHE A 109 -1.68 6.94 -0.08
CA PHE A 109 -0.95 7.86 0.76
C PHE A 109 -0.20 8.84 -0.12
N THR A 110 -0.39 10.12 0.13
CA THR A 110 0.37 11.19 -0.52
C THR A 110 1.44 11.68 0.43
N PHE A 111 2.60 11.98 -0.13
CA PHE A 111 3.64 12.68 0.59
C PHE A 111 3.26 14.16 0.77
N ALA A 112 3.36 14.64 2.01
CA ALA A 112 3.20 16.03 2.37
C ALA A 112 4.52 16.53 2.99
N GLN A 113 5.15 17.52 2.37
CA GLN A 113 6.25 18.27 3.00
C GLN A 113 5.66 19.40 3.86
N PRO A 114 6.24 19.69 5.04
CA PRO A 114 5.87 20.86 5.83
C PRO A 114 6.15 22.17 5.09
#